data_AF-A0A0C2WRU7-F1
#
_entry.id   AF-A0A0C2WRU7-F1
#
_cell.length_a   1.000
_cell.length_b   1.000
_cell.length_c   1.000
_cell.angle_alpha   90.00
_cell.angle_beta   90.00
_cell.angle_gamma   90.00
#
_symmetry.space_group_name_H-M   'P 1'
#
loop_
_entity.id
_entity.type
_entity.pdbx_description
1 polymer ?
#
loop_
_entity_poly.entity_id
_entity_poly.type
_entity_poly.pdbx_seq_one_letter_code
_entity_poly.pdbx_strand_id
1 'polypeptide(L)'
;MSSKVSFLAAGVLFLSQLASAQTPPFIGNLLLQPGLYAAASNSDGAAVTIQGCTGSPSQNWVFSGGQVHVFDNKCLDVTNGVNANGNKLQIWTCSNGNPDQQWYYDMWSNRLSWTNQGKCVDLTGGSLSDGNRIQIWDCTNNNPNQIWDTGYMANNLPYHSQDTQAGYNSCGTGSNQTSLCQTAWINSADDFCIWAPPNVGKIGDTEREEIAWCTKSGRGTRTIPDGTLKGVHFVKTRDYVQLSGVGDFTKVNIPAGDAGGELDNRGSDAKGNPVGGLVYGNSFGTALQYHEWTSFISDTQFCFRACVGASATSLCNHIYDEMGCDWNMPANYDPGVFENCDGDDDLPMGVYGTSTWHQGTSPTPTAHPAASSSNCKSLPTVSVGPANRRRELGKFEYKRAADPFFTSPPM
;
A
#
# COMPACT_ATOMS: atom_id res chain seq x y z
N MET A 1 57.24 9.59 -47.88
CA MET A 1 56.08 10.49 -48.05
C MET A 1 54.90 9.87 -47.32
N SER A 2 54.33 10.64 -46.40
CA SER A 2 53.38 10.23 -45.36
C SER A 2 52.04 9.77 -45.94
N SER A 3 51.59 8.57 -45.58
CA SER A 3 50.21 8.12 -45.82
C SER A 3 49.39 8.42 -44.57
N LYS A 4 48.55 9.46 -44.64
CA LYS A 4 47.62 9.84 -43.57
C LYS A 4 46.38 8.95 -43.65
N VAL A 5 46.25 8.04 -42.70
CA VAL A 5 44.99 7.34 -42.42
C VAL A 5 44.05 8.35 -41.76
N SER A 6 42.94 8.68 -42.43
CA SER A 6 41.88 9.51 -41.87
C SER A 6 41.01 8.66 -40.94
N PHE A 7 41.08 8.95 -39.63
CA PHE A 7 40.11 8.43 -38.67
C PHE A 7 38.77 9.14 -38.87
N LEU A 8 37.77 8.41 -39.36
CA LEU A 8 36.37 8.79 -39.21
C LEU A 8 36.01 8.61 -37.74
N ALA A 9 35.93 9.71 -37.00
CA ALA A 9 35.33 9.73 -35.67
C ALA A 9 33.84 9.45 -35.82
N ALA A 10 33.42 8.21 -35.55
CA ALA A 10 32.02 7.88 -35.34
C ALA A 10 31.57 8.63 -34.07
N GLY A 11 30.79 9.69 -34.26
CA GLY A 11 30.15 10.40 -33.15
C GLY A 11 29.25 9.44 -32.40
N VAL A 12 29.62 9.13 -31.17
CA VAL A 12 28.72 8.48 -30.22
C VAL A 12 27.61 9.49 -29.92
N LEU A 13 26.47 9.32 -30.58
CA LEU A 13 25.21 9.93 -30.16
C LEU A 13 24.90 9.36 -28.78
N PHE A 14 25.30 10.07 -27.73
CA PHE A 14 24.67 9.92 -26.42
C PHE A 14 23.21 10.34 -26.59
N LEU A 15 22.34 9.36 -26.87
CA LEU A 15 20.93 9.47 -26.55
C LEU A 15 20.88 9.65 -25.04
N SER A 16 20.85 10.91 -24.59
CA SER A 16 20.35 11.22 -23.26
C SER A 16 18.94 10.65 -23.22
N GLN A 17 18.78 9.50 -22.59
CA GLN A 17 17.47 9.11 -22.08
C GLN A 17 17.05 10.26 -21.18
N LEU A 18 16.20 11.14 -21.71
CA LEU A 18 15.34 11.93 -20.85
C LEU A 18 14.60 10.87 -20.06
N ALA A 19 14.97 10.69 -18.79
CA ALA A 19 14.18 9.92 -17.87
C ALA A 19 12.78 10.52 -17.97
N SER A 20 11.86 9.81 -18.64
CA SER A 20 10.44 10.16 -18.56
C SER A 20 10.15 10.35 -17.09
N ALA A 21 9.60 11.50 -16.73
CA ALA A 21 9.19 11.74 -15.36
C ALA A 21 8.31 10.55 -14.93
N GLN A 22 8.84 9.64 -14.11
CA GLN A 22 7.99 8.73 -13.35
C GLN A 22 7.36 9.62 -12.29
N THR A 23 6.30 10.29 -12.68
CA THR A 23 5.17 10.47 -11.78
C THR A 23 4.37 9.18 -11.95
N PRO A 24 4.16 8.38 -10.89
CA PRO A 24 3.24 7.26 -10.99
C PRO A 24 1.87 7.76 -11.46
N PRO A 25 1.06 6.96 -12.16
CA PRO A 25 -0.26 7.37 -12.67
C PRO A 25 -1.31 7.47 -11.55
N PHE A 26 -0.93 8.04 -10.40
CA PHE A 26 -1.85 8.31 -9.31
C PHE A 26 -2.95 9.24 -9.79
N ILE A 27 -4.19 8.88 -9.47
CA ILE A 27 -5.36 9.68 -9.81
C ILE A 27 -5.81 10.49 -8.59
N GLY A 28 -5.78 11.80 -8.74
CA GLY A 28 -6.42 12.73 -7.81
C GLY A 28 -5.54 13.17 -6.64
N ASN A 29 -6.21 13.52 -5.54
CA ASN A 29 -5.59 14.15 -4.38
C ASN A 29 -4.96 13.11 -3.46
N LEU A 30 -3.64 13.22 -3.29
CA LEU A 30 -2.80 12.37 -2.47
C LEU A 30 -2.38 13.07 -1.19
N LEU A 31 -2.19 12.23 -0.19
CA LEU A 31 -1.43 12.50 1.01
C LEU A 31 0.03 12.14 0.78
N LEU A 32 0.94 12.87 1.43
CA LEU A 32 2.37 12.57 1.45
C LEU A 32 2.79 12.33 2.91
N GLN A 33 3.27 11.13 3.28
CA GLN A 33 3.68 10.70 4.64
C GLN A 33 5.21 10.56 4.73
N PRO A 34 5.95 10.69 5.87
CA PRO A 34 5.68 10.05 7.16
C PRO A 34 4.95 10.97 8.16
N GLY A 35 4.66 12.21 7.77
CA GLY A 35 3.64 13.08 8.33
C GLY A 35 3.04 13.89 7.19
N LEU A 36 1.75 14.23 7.24
CA LEU A 36 1.08 14.82 6.08
C LEU A 36 1.64 16.20 5.73
N TYR A 37 2.07 16.39 4.48
CA TYR A 37 2.42 17.72 3.98
C TYR A 37 1.19 18.61 4.07
N ALA A 38 1.33 19.72 4.77
CA ALA A 38 0.36 20.77 4.86
C ALA A 38 1.00 22.09 4.47
N ALA A 39 0.40 22.77 3.50
CA ALA A 39 0.69 24.17 3.23
C ALA A 39 0.06 25.06 4.32
N ALA A 40 0.85 25.98 4.89
CA ALA A 40 0.38 26.84 5.99
C ALA A 40 -0.75 27.81 5.59
N SER A 41 -0.83 28.19 4.31
CA SER A 41 -1.93 28.97 3.71
C SER A 41 -1.89 28.82 2.17
N ASN A 42 -2.84 29.43 1.43
CA ASN A 42 -2.84 29.49 -0.04
C ASN A 42 -2.13 30.73 -0.61
N SER A 43 -1.21 31.35 0.15
CA SER A 43 -0.41 32.48 -0.34
C SER A 43 0.93 32.01 -0.90
N ASP A 44 1.46 32.71 -1.89
CA ASP A 44 2.82 32.46 -2.36
C ASP A 44 3.83 32.65 -1.22
N GLY A 45 4.78 31.72 -1.13
CA GLY A 45 5.76 31.67 -0.06
C GLY A 45 5.28 31.02 1.23
N ALA A 46 4.04 30.52 1.28
CA ALA A 46 3.56 29.80 2.45
C ALA A 46 4.40 28.54 2.68
N ALA A 47 4.75 28.31 3.95
CA ALA A 47 5.58 27.19 4.35
C ALA A 47 4.89 25.84 4.11
N VAL A 48 5.69 24.85 3.70
CA VAL A 48 5.31 23.44 3.73
C VAL A 48 5.78 22.83 5.03
N THR A 49 4.86 22.21 5.76
CA THR A 49 5.09 21.59 7.08
C THR A 49 4.48 20.21 7.14
N ILE A 50 4.88 19.37 8.08
CA ILE A 50 4.09 18.18 8.44
C ILE A 50 3.00 18.54 9.45
N GLN A 51 1.83 17.90 9.37
CA GLN A 51 0.75 18.02 10.36
C GLN A 51 -0.03 16.70 10.50
N GLY A 52 -0.78 16.56 11.59
CA GLY A 52 -1.79 15.52 11.76
C GLY A 52 -2.83 15.48 10.63
N CYS A 53 -3.39 14.30 10.39
CA CYS A 53 -4.31 14.08 9.27
C CYS A 53 -5.68 14.73 9.49
N THR A 54 -6.04 15.68 8.62
CA THR A 54 -7.36 16.34 8.64
C THR A 54 -8.14 16.14 7.34
N GLY A 55 -7.46 15.84 6.23
CA GLY A 55 -8.06 15.80 4.89
C GLY A 55 -8.44 17.20 4.38
N SER A 56 -7.91 18.26 5.00
CA SER A 56 -8.13 19.63 4.56
C SER A 56 -7.47 19.89 3.20
N PRO A 57 -7.93 20.89 2.42
CA PRO A 57 -7.38 21.18 1.10
C PRO A 57 -5.86 21.46 1.09
N SER A 58 -5.27 21.86 2.22
CA SER A 58 -3.82 22.06 2.35
C SER A 58 -3.00 20.77 2.37
N GLN A 59 -3.66 19.62 2.53
CA GLN A 59 -3.07 18.27 2.59
C GLN A 59 -3.35 17.44 1.33
N ASN A 60 -4.05 18.02 0.35
CA ASN A 60 -4.47 17.35 -0.86
C ASN A 60 -3.54 17.74 -2.01
N TRP A 61 -2.59 16.86 -2.33
CA TRP A 61 -1.55 17.10 -3.32
C TRP A 61 -1.79 16.30 -4.60
N VAL A 62 -1.55 16.90 -5.77
CA VAL A 62 -1.75 16.21 -7.06
C VAL A 62 -0.45 16.23 -7.85
N PHE A 63 -0.02 15.06 -8.32
CA PHE A 63 1.11 14.95 -9.22
C PHE A 63 0.64 15.15 -10.66
N SER A 64 1.17 16.16 -11.36
CA SER A 64 0.81 16.42 -12.76
C SER A 64 1.93 17.12 -13.50
N GLY A 65 2.30 16.62 -14.68
CA GLY A 65 3.29 17.28 -15.54
C GLY A 65 4.65 17.51 -14.89
N GLY A 66 5.07 16.64 -13.96
CA GLY A 66 6.30 16.80 -13.17
C GLY A 66 6.20 17.79 -12.01
N GLN A 67 5.03 18.37 -11.75
CA GLN A 67 4.78 19.27 -10.61
C GLN A 67 3.96 18.56 -9.53
N VAL A 68 4.02 19.09 -8.30
CA VAL A 68 3.22 18.63 -7.16
C VAL A 68 2.31 19.78 -6.74
N HIS A 69 1.05 19.72 -7.15
CA HIS A 69 0.05 20.78 -7.01
C HIS A 69 -0.66 20.73 -5.66
N VAL A 70 -1.11 21.88 -5.17
CA VAL A 70 -2.04 22.07 -4.05
C VAL A 70 -2.89 23.32 -4.31
N PHE A 71 -4.10 23.39 -3.75
CA PHE A 71 -5.02 24.53 -3.95
C PHE A 71 -5.20 24.95 -5.43
N ASP A 72 -5.31 23.97 -6.33
CA ASP A 72 -5.44 24.10 -7.79
C ASP A 72 -4.22 24.70 -8.52
N ASN A 73 -3.75 25.89 -8.14
CA ASN A 73 -2.72 26.64 -8.87
C ASN A 73 -1.47 26.95 -8.03
N LYS A 74 -1.22 26.19 -6.95
CA LYS A 74 0.03 26.26 -6.20
C LYS A 74 0.82 24.98 -6.40
N CYS A 75 2.14 25.11 -6.43
CA CYS A 75 3.07 24.02 -6.64
C CYS A 75 4.07 23.98 -5.48
N LEU A 76 4.48 22.76 -5.10
CA LEU A 76 5.62 22.54 -4.23
C LEU A 76 6.86 23.16 -4.87
N ASP A 77 7.56 24.00 -4.11
CA ASP A 77 8.55 24.93 -4.64
C ASP A 77 9.78 24.99 -3.73
N VAL A 78 10.96 24.90 -4.35
CA VAL A 78 12.24 25.14 -3.67
C VAL A 78 12.42 26.64 -3.51
N THR A 79 12.40 27.14 -2.27
CA THR A 79 12.44 28.58 -2.00
C THR A 79 13.61 29.26 -2.73
N ASN A 80 13.28 30.21 -3.61
CA ASN A 80 14.21 30.98 -4.44
C ASN A 80 15.16 30.13 -5.33
N GLY A 81 14.83 28.86 -5.60
CA GLY A 81 15.67 27.97 -6.41
C GLY A 81 17.06 27.68 -5.82
N VAL A 82 17.23 27.87 -4.49
CA VAL A 82 18.54 27.69 -3.86
C VAL A 82 18.85 26.20 -3.64
N ASN A 83 19.83 25.68 -4.38
CA ASN A 83 20.35 24.33 -4.23
C ASN A 83 21.38 24.24 -3.09
N ALA A 84 20.88 24.27 -1.85
CA ALA A 84 21.67 24.09 -0.64
C ALA A 84 20.93 23.20 0.35
N ASN A 85 21.66 22.31 1.03
CA ASN A 85 21.11 21.48 2.11
C ASN A 85 20.47 22.37 3.19
N GLY A 86 19.25 22.01 3.57
CA GLY A 86 18.48 22.76 4.56
C GLY A 86 17.65 23.91 3.99
N ASN A 87 17.74 24.21 2.68
CA ASN A 87 16.82 25.16 2.06
C ASN A 87 15.38 24.66 2.21
N LYS A 88 14.46 25.55 2.59
CA LYS A 88 13.10 25.17 2.96
C LYS A 88 12.19 25.11 1.76
N LEU A 89 11.20 24.21 1.82
CA LEU A 89 10.12 24.18 0.85
C LEU A 89 9.03 25.19 1.20
N GLN A 90 8.42 25.69 0.14
CA GLN A 90 7.27 26.56 0.16
C GLN A 90 6.27 26.08 -0.90
N ILE A 91 5.12 26.75 -0.94
CA ILE A 91 4.26 26.71 -2.11
C ILE A 91 4.37 28.03 -2.87
N TRP A 92 4.23 27.96 -4.19
CA TRP A 92 4.22 29.14 -5.04
C TRP A 92 3.28 28.93 -6.21
N THR A 93 2.79 30.01 -6.82
CA THR A 93 2.01 29.96 -8.05
C THR A 93 2.71 29.07 -9.08
N CYS A 94 2.00 28.07 -9.61
CA CYS A 94 2.55 27.14 -10.57
C CYS A 94 2.97 27.88 -11.85
N SER A 95 4.19 27.58 -12.32
CA SER A 95 4.68 28.06 -13.62
C SER A 95 5.21 26.89 -14.44
N ASN A 96 4.72 26.75 -15.66
CA ASN A 96 5.14 25.67 -16.55
C ASN A 96 6.65 25.77 -16.83
N GLY A 97 7.37 24.66 -16.69
CA GLY A 97 8.81 24.58 -16.91
C GLY A 97 9.68 25.29 -15.87
N ASN A 98 9.11 25.81 -14.76
CA ASN A 98 9.91 26.37 -13.68
C ASN A 98 10.71 25.24 -13.00
N PRO A 99 12.06 25.23 -13.07
CA PRO A 99 12.88 24.16 -12.51
C PRO A 99 12.67 23.98 -11.01
N ASP A 100 12.37 25.04 -10.27
CA ASP A 100 12.20 25.03 -8.80
C ASP A 100 10.95 24.26 -8.35
N GLN A 101 10.05 23.95 -9.29
CA GLN A 101 8.76 23.29 -9.09
C GLN A 101 8.68 21.93 -9.80
N GLN A 102 9.82 21.40 -10.30
CA GLN A 102 9.87 20.10 -10.96
C GLN A 102 10.33 19.02 -10.01
N TRP A 103 9.53 17.97 -9.89
CA TRP A 103 9.73 16.88 -8.96
C TRP A 103 9.66 15.54 -9.68
N TYR A 104 10.46 14.60 -9.18
CA TYR A 104 10.47 13.20 -9.60
C TYR A 104 10.20 12.33 -8.38
N TYR A 105 9.13 11.54 -8.44
CA TYR A 105 8.77 10.60 -7.39
C TYR A 105 9.20 9.19 -7.80
N ASP A 106 10.28 8.71 -7.20
CA ASP A 106 10.69 7.33 -7.36
C ASP A 106 9.83 6.45 -6.45
N MET A 107 8.86 5.76 -7.03
CA MET A 107 8.05 4.85 -6.21
C MET A 107 8.89 3.70 -5.68
N TRP A 108 9.88 3.16 -6.39
CA TRP A 108 10.66 2.01 -5.89
C TRP A 108 11.43 2.30 -4.61
N SER A 109 11.79 3.57 -4.38
CA SER A 109 12.43 4.03 -3.15
C SER A 109 11.57 4.95 -2.29
N ASN A 110 10.29 5.12 -2.66
CA ASN A 110 9.36 6.11 -2.08
C ASN A 110 10.01 7.49 -1.91
N ARG A 111 10.76 7.98 -2.89
CA ARG A 111 11.57 9.19 -2.74
C ARG A 111 11.12 10.30 -3.68
N LEU A 112 10.75 11.45 -3.10
CA LEU A 112 10.45 12.66 -3.86
C LEU A 112 11.71 13.51 -4.02
N SER A 113 12.15 13.73 -5.27
CA SER A 113 13.41 14.40 -5.61
C SER A 113 13.19 15.64 -6.47
N TRP A 114 14.01 16.65 -6.26
CA TRP A 114 14.07 17.83 -7.11
C TRP A 114 14.74 17.45 -8.45
N THR A 115 13.98 17.54 -9.53
CA THR A 115 14.32 16.95 -10.83
C THR A 115 15.69 17.42 -11.33
N ASN A 116 16.62 16.48 -11.49
CA ASN A 116 18.00 16.69 -11.96
C ASN A 116 18.88 17.58 -11.05
N GLN A 117 18.56 17.73 -9.77
CA GLN A 117 19.31 18.61 -8.85
C GLN A 117 20.08 17.86 -7.75
N GLY A 118 19.93 16.54 -7.67
CA GLY A 118 20.58 15.69 -6.65
C GLY A 118 20.05 15.92 -5.22
N LYS A 119 18.90 16.59 -5.10
CA LYS A 119 18.26 16.94 -3.82
C LYS A 119 16.94 16.21 -3.67
N CYS A 120 16.64 15.80 -2.46
CA CYS A 120 15.44 15.10 -2.09
C CYS A 120 14.67 15.90 -1.06
N VAL A 121 13.35 15.75 -1.09
CA VAL A 121 12.53 16.28 -0.01
C VAL A 121 12.90 15.54 1.27
N ASP A 122 13.09 16.28 2.34
CA ASP A 122 13.71 15.80 3.57
C ASP A 122 12.95 16.31 4.80
N LEU A 123 12.62 15.36 5.67
CA LEU A 123 12.02 15.64 6.97
C LEU A 123 13.08 16.25 7.87
N THR A 124 13.02 17.57 8.06
CA THR A 124 14.01 18.32 8.83
C THR A 124 14.27 17.68 10.20
N GLY A 125 15.50 17.20 10.40
CA GLY A 125 15.95 16.58 11.65
C GLY A 125 15.22 15.29 12.03
N GLY A 126 14.48 14.65 11.10
CA GLY A 126 13.67 13.46 11.37
C GLY A 126 12.50 13.69 12.33
N SER A 127 12.14 14.95 12.61
CA SER A 127 11.10 15.26 13.59
C SER A 127 9.71 15.13 12.98
N LEU A 128 8.88 14.26 13.57
CA LEU A 128 7.46 14.09 13.25
C LEU A 128 6.53 15.07 13.99
N SER A 129 7.08 16.13 14.60
CA SER A 129 6.28 17.11 15.33
C SER A 129 5.49 18.00 14.36
N ASP A 130 4.20 18.20 14.64
CA ASP A 130 3.33 19.11 13.88
C ASP A 130 3.98 20.49 13.71
N GLY A 131 3.92 21.02 12.50
CA GLY A 131 4.52 22.30 12.12
C GLY A 131 6.00 22.24 11.75
N ASN A 132 6.67 21.08 11.84
CA ASN A 132 8.06 20.94 11.37
C ASN A 132 8.14 21.29 9.87
N ARG A 133 8.96 22.28 9.51
CA ARG A 133 9.11 22.73 8.12
C ARG A 133 9.92 21.73 7.31
N ILE A 134 9.44 21.43 6.11
CA ILE A 134 10.14 20.55 5.18
C ILE A 134 11.29 21.29 4.50
N GLN A 135 12.35 20.54 4.21
CA GLN A 135 13.53 21.05 3.52
C GLN A 135 13.91 20.18 2.33
N ILE A 136 14.90 20.64 1.58
CA ILE A 136 15.67 19.78 0.68
C ILE A 136 17.00 19.40 1.31
N TRP A 137 17.47 18.20 1.00
CA TRP A 137 18.79 17.70 1.38
C TRP A 137 19.35 16.80 0.28
N ASP A 138 20.65 16.58 0.27
CA ASP A 138 21.28 15.59 -0.63
C ASP A 138 20.55 14.24 -0.52
N CYS A 139 20.21 13.66 -1.66
CA CYS A 139 19.56 12.36 -1.71
C CYS A 139 20.50 11.28 -1.16
N THR A 140 20.05 10.51 -0.18
CA THR A 140 20.80 9.40 0.39
C THR A 140 19.95 8.13 0.45
N ASN A 141 20.58 6.99 0.19
CA ASN A 141 19.91 5.69 0.29
C ASN A 141 19.69 5.34 1.77
N ASN A 142 18.59 4.63 2.06
CA ASN A 142 18.23 4.17 3.40
C ASN A 142 18.11 5.29 4.44
N ASN A 143 17.81 6.51 4.01
CA ASN A 143 17.54 7.63 4.92
C ASN A 143 16.02 7.73 5.14
N PRO A 144 15.50 7.34 6.33
CA PRO A 144 14.07 7.38 6.62
C PRO A 144 13.47 8.79 6.55
N ASN A 145 14.29 9.85 6.63
CA ASN A 145 13.82 11.23 6.50
C ASN A 145 13.44 11.60 5.05
N GLN A 146 13.80 10.77 4.07
CA GLN A 146 13.58 11.01 2.64
C GLN A 146 12.64 9.98 2.01
N ILE A 147 12.01 9.14 2.84
CA ILE A 147 10.96 8.21 2.44
C ILE A 147 9.63 8.91 2.59
N TRP A 148 8.87 8.98 1.50
CA TRP A 148 7.64 9.73 1.40
C TRP A 148 6.51 8.92 0.76
N ASP A 149 5.70 8.22 1.54
CA ASP A 149 4.59 7.45 0.97
C ASP A 149 3.49 8.35 0.40
N THR A 150 2.86 7.89 -0.68
CA THR A 150 1.74 8.55 -1.35
C THR A 150 0.46 7.74 -1.18
N GLY A 151 -0.62 8.35 -0.70
CA GLY A 151 -1.88 7.62 -0.55
C GLY A 151 -3.10 8.46 -0.20
N TYR A 152 -4.11 7.82 0.36
CA TYR A 152 -5.44 8.38 0.55
C TYR A 152 -5.93 8.15 1.98
N MET A 153 -6.76 9.08 2.47
CA MET A 153 -7.50 8.86 3.72
C MET A 153 -8.59 7.82 3.50
N ALA A 154 -8.71 6.84 4.40
CA ALA A 154 -9.74 5.80 4.32
C ALA A 154 -11.18 6.33 4.30
N ASN A 155 -11.43 7.54 4.83
CA ASN A 155 -12.74 8.19 4.83
C ASN A 155 -12.98 9.11 3.62
N ASN A 156 -12.01 9.24 2.71
CA ASN A 156 -12.09 10.07 1.52
C ASN A 156 -11.35 9.41 0.35
N LEU A 157 -11.71 8.16 0.08
CA LEU A 157 -11.12 7.39 -1.01
C LEU A 157 -11.63 7.90 -2.37
N PRO A 158 -10.76 8.00 -3.39
CA PRO A 158 -11.20 8.29 -4.74
C PRO A 158 -11.98 7.09 -5.30
N TYR A 159 -12.72 7.31 -6.40
CA TYR A 159 -13.37 6.21 -7.10
C TYR A 159 -12.30 5.26 -7.69
N HIS A 160 -11.28 5.80 -8.38
CA HIS A 160 -10.09 5.08 -8.82
C HIS A 160 -8.83 5.75 -8.26
N SER A 161 -7.83 4.96 -7.89
CA SER A 161 -6.51 5.46 -7.47
C SER A 161 -5.45 5.36 -8.57
N GLN A 162 -5.72 4.57 -9.62
CA GLN A 162 -4.82 4.31 -10.74
C GLN A 162 -5.59 4.24 -12.06
N ASP A 163 -4.92 4.63 -13.15
CA ASP A 163 -5.44 4.40 -14.50
C ASP A 163 -5.58 2.89 -14.76
N THR A 164 -6.56 2.50 -15.56
CA THR A 164 -6.86 1.08 -15.93
C THR A 164 -7.33 0.19 -14.77
N GLN A 165 -7.64 0.78 -13.61
CA GLN A 165 -8.26 0.07 -12.49
C GLN A 165 -9.63 -0.51 -12.92
N ALA A 166 -9.84 -1.82 -12.67
CA ALA A 166 -11.06 -2.53 -13.07
C ALA A 166 -12.25 -2.27 -12.14
N GLY A 167 -11.99 -2.20 -10.83
CA GLY A 167 -12.98 -1.95 -9.79
C GLY A 167 -12.92 -0.51 -9.26
N TYR A 168 -13.27 -0.32 -7.98
CA TYR A 168 -13.26 1.00 -7.34
C TYR A 168 -12.78 0.96 -5.89
N ASN A 169 -12.35 2.10 -5.36
CA ASN A 169 -11.90 2.26 -3.96
C ASN A 169 -12.92 2.98 -3.06
N SER A 170 -13.82 3.80 -3.61
CA SER A 170 -14.89 4.45 -2.82
C SER A 170 -16.03 3.46 -2.52
N CYS A 171 -15.78 2.48 -1.66
CA CYS A 171 -16.62 1.28 -1.58
C CYS A 171 -17.96 1.44 -0.86
N GLY A 172 -18.15 2.54 -0.13
CA GLY A 172 -19.30 2.69 0.76
C GLY A 172 -19.31 1.62 1.85
N THR A 173 -20.49 1.31 2.39
CA THR A 173 -20.63 0.38 3.52
C THR A 173 -21.46 -0.86 3.19
N GLY A 174 -22.19 -0.88 2.07
CA GLY A 174 -23.06 -1.99 1.69
C GLY A 174 -22.30 -3.15 1.07
N SER A 175 -22.24 -4.30 1.75
CA SER A 175 -21.63 -5.51 1.20
C SER A 175 -22.60 -6.27 0.32
N ASN A 176 -22.14 -6.72 -0.85
CA ASN A 176 -22.91 -7.52 -1.79
C ASN A 176 -21.98 -8.35 -2.67
N GLN A 177 -22.45 -9.49 -3.19
CA GLN A 177 -21.64 -10.43 -3.97
C GLN A 177 -21.34 -9.98 -5.42
N THR A 178 -21.83 -8.80 -5.81
CA THR A 178 -21.52 -8.16 -7.11
C THR A 178 -20.58 -6.97 -6.97
N SER A 179 -20.12 -6.66 -5.76
CA SER A 179 -19.25 -5.52 -5.50
C SER A 179 -17.94 -5.67 -6.28
N LEU A 180 -17.46 -4.54 -6.80
CA LEU A 180 -16.14 -4.40 -7.43
C LEU A 180 -15.19 -3.56 -6.56
N CYS A 181 -15.45 -3.46 -5.26
CA CYS A 181 -14.54 -2.80 -4.33
C CYS A 181 -13.16 -3.48 -4.35
N GLN A 182 -12.09 -2.70 -4.47
CA GLN A 182 -10.70 -3.19 -4.44
C GLN A 182 -9.92 -2.75 -3.20
N THR A 183 -10.56 -2.03 -2.27
CA THR A 183 -9.95 -1.66 -1.00
C THR A 183 -10.02 -2.81 0.01
N ALA A 184 -8.86 -3.32 0.40
CA ALA A 184 -8.70 -4.38 1.39
C ALA A 184 -8.44 -3.82 2.79
N TRP A 185 -8.82 -4.60 3.81
CA TRP A 185 -8.55 -4.29 5.21
C TRP A 185 -7.92 -5.47 5.92
N ILE A 186 -7.04 -5.19 6.88
CA ILE A 186 -6.28 -6.22 7.61
C ILE A 186 -6.15 -5.82 9.09
N ASN A 187 -7.00 -6.38 9.95
CA ASN A 187 -7.07 -6.00 11.37
C ASN A 187 -6.90 -7.18 12.35
N SER A 188 -7.42 -8.35 12.01
CA SER A 188 -7.40 -9.56 12.86
C SER A 188 -7.73 -10.79 12.02
N ALA A 189 -7.58 -11.98 12.60
CA ALA A 189 -8.00 -13.25 11.99
C ALA A 189 -9.50 -13.32 11.72
N ASP A 190 -10.34 -12.47 12.34
CA ASP A 190 -11.76 -12.39 12.02
C ASP A 190 -12.16 -11.13 11.25
N ASP A 191 -11.31 -10.10 11.12
CA ASP A 191 -11.62 -8.86 10.39
C ASP A 191 -10.51 -8.54 9.39
N PHE A 192 -10.60 -9.17 8.21
CA PHE A 192 -9.67 -8.98 7.11
C PHE A 192 -10.37 -9.14 5.77
N CYS A 193 -9.63 -8.84 4.70
CA CYS A 193 -10.01 -9.09 3.33
C CYS A 193 -8.90 -9.83 2.59
N ILE A 194 -9.29 -10.57 1.55
CA ILE A 194 -8.42 -11.16 0.54
C ILE A 194 -8.83 -10.59 -0.82
N TRP A 195 -7.90 -10.59 -1.76
CA TRP A 195 -8.22 -10.33 -3.16
C TRP A 195 -8.47 -11.64 -3.89
N ALA A 196 -9.52 -11.67 -4.71
CA ALA A 196 -9.85 -12.81 -5.54
C ALA A 196 -10.73 -12.38 -6.74
N PRO A 197 -10.86 -13.22 -7.77
CA PRO A 197 -11.32 -12.75 -9.08
C PRO A 197 -12.77 -12.25 -9.06
N PRO A 198 -13.11 -11.20 -9.83
CA PRO A 198 -14.49 -10.73 -9.92
C PRO A 198 -15.42 -11.78 -10.54
N ASN A 199 -14.88 -12.60 -11.46
CA ASN A 199 -15.52 -13.76 -12.10
C ASN A 199 -14.57 -14.95 -12.04
N VAL A 200 -15.06 -16.17 -12.26
CA VAL A 200 -14.21 -17.38 -12.22
C VAL A 200 -13.00 -17.24 -13.16
N GLY A 201 -11.79 -17.29 -12.60
CA GLY A 201 -10.54 -17.07 -13.32
C GLY A 201 -9.33 -17.48 -12.49
N LYS A 202 -8.22 -17.82 -13.14
CA LYS A 202 -6.97 -18.12 -12.43
C LYS A 202 -6.31 -16.84 -11.96
N ILE A 203 -5.70 -16.86 -10.79
CA ILE A 203 -5.05 -15.68 -10.20
C ILE A 203 -4.00 -15.09 -11.13
N GLY A 204 -3.13 -15.91 -11.72
CA GLY A 204 -2.13 -15.43 -12.67
C GLY A 204 -2.70 -14.82 -13.95
N ASP A 205 -3.95 -15.11 -14.31
CA ASP A 205 -4.64 -14.51 -15.47
C ASP A 205 -5.42 -13.24 -15.10
N THR A 206 -5.83 -13.09 -13.84
CA THR A 206 -6.73 -12.02 -13.36
C THR A 206 -6.10 -11.07 -12.36
N GLU A 207 -4.82 -11.22 -12.03
CA GLU A 207 -4.08 -10.50 -10.97
C GLU A 207 -4.29 -8.97 -10.97
N ARG A 208 -4.57 -8.38 -12.13
CA ARG A 208 -4.76 -6.93 -12.31
C ARG A 208 -6.15 -6.45 -11.92
N GLU A 209 -7.15 -7.32 -11.94
CA GLU A 209 -8.57 -6.98 -11.78
C GLU A 209 -9.22 -7.57 -10.52
N GLU A 210 -8.41 -8.14 -9.63
CA GLU A 210 -8.86 -8.72 -8.37
C GLU A 210 -9.67 -7.73 -7.52
N ILE A 211 -10.67 -8.24 -6.80
CA ILE A 211 -11.56 -7.46 -5.93
C ILE A 211 -11.50 -7.96 -4.49
N ALA A 212 -11.81 -7.08 -3.54
CA ALA A 212 -11.74 -7.40 -2.13
C ALA A 212 -12.95 -8.24 -1.68
N TRP A 213 -12.66 -9.37 -1.04
CA TRP A 213 -13.57 -10.24 -0.31
C TRP A 213 -13.22 -10.18 1.17
N CYS A 214 -14.13 -9.68 2.01
CA CYS A 214 -13.87 -9.52 3.43
C CYS A 214 -14.63 -10.52 4.28
N THR A 215 -14.06 -10.89 5.42
CA THR A 215 -14.76 -11.67 6.46
C THR A 215 -15.91 -10.87 7.07
N LYS A 216 -15.85 -9.54 7.01
CA LYS A 216 -16.87 -8.66 7.60
C LYS A 216 -17.61 -7.84 6.54
N SER A 217 -18.92 -7.76 6.70
CA SER A 217 -19.77 -6.79 6.02
C SER A 217 -19.55 -5.37 6.55
N GLY A 218 -19.98 -4.34 5.83
CA GLY A 218 -19.78 -2.95 6.25
C GLY A 218 -18.61 -2.23 5.57
N ARG A 219 -17.86 -2.95 4.74
CA ARG A 219 -16.69 -2.45 3.99
C ARG A 219 -17.00 -2.12 2.52
N GLY A 220 -18.25 -2.33 2.08
CA GLY A 220 -18.62 -2.15 0.68
C GLY A 220 -18.14 -3.27 -0.26
N THR A 221 -17.48 -4.28 0.29
CA THR A 221 -16.84 -5.40 -0.40
C THR A 221 -17.78 -6.59 -0.58
N ARG A 222 -17.32 -7.60 -1.32
CA ARG A 222 -17.92 -8.94 -1.23
C ARG A 222 -17.60 -9.54 0.13
N THR A 223 -18.48 -10.42 0.61
CA THR A 223 -18.22 -11.17 1.85
C THR A 223 -17.76 -12.57 1.52
N ILE A 224 -16.67 -13.00 2.16
CA ILE A 224 -16.16 -14.37 2.04
C ILE A 224 -17.28 -15.35 2.45
N PRO A 225 -17.71 -16.29 1.60
CA PRO A 225 -18.78 -17.22 1.95
C PRO A 225 -18.44 -18.09 3.16
N ASP A 226 -19.47 -18.43 3.96
CA ASP A 226 -19.27 -19.29 5.12
C ASP A 226 -18.71 -20.67 4.72
N GLY A 227 -17.78 -21.16 5.53
CA GLY A 227 -17.09 -22.42 5.30
C GLY A 227 -16.07 -22.39 4.16
N THR A 228 -15.73 -21.22 3.59
CA THR A 228 -14.52 -21.03 2.79
C THR A 228 -13.27 -21.21 3.66
N LEU A 229 -13.17 -20.49 4.76
CA LEU A 229 -12.00 -20.52 5.65
C LEU A 229 -12.01 -21.79 6.52
N LYS A 230 -10.90 -22.50 6.55
CA LYS A 230 -10.69 -23.72 7.35
C LYS A 230 -9.62 -23.54 8.43
N GLY A 231 -8.72 -22.58 8.27
CA GLY A 231 -7.82 -22.09 9.31
C GLY A 231 -7.38 -20.67 8.97
N VAL A 232 -7.17 -19.83 9.99
CA VAL A 232 -6.67 -18.46 9.85
C VAL A 232 -5.74 -18.14 11.01
N HIS A 233 -4.50 -17.83 10.71
CA HIS A 233 -3.52 -17.35 11.66
C HIS A 233 -3.23 -15.88 11.35
N PHE A 234 -3.47 -15.01 12.33
CA PHE A 234 -3.11 -13.60 12.29
C PHE A 234 -1.94 -13.37 13.23
N VAL A 235 -0.90 -12.69 12.75
CA VAL A 235 0.19 -12.21 13.59
C VAL A 235 0.40 -10.71 13.42
N LYS A 236 0.58 -10.01 14.54
CA LYS A 236 1.06 -8.63 14.57
C LYS A 236 2.49 -8.62 15.10
N THR A 237 3.40 -8.04 14.33
CA THR A 237 4.78 -7.81 14.75
C THR A 237 5.01 -6.32 15.01
N ARG A 238 6.29 -5.94 15.18
CA ARG A 238 6.68 -4.53 15.26
C ARG A 238 6.45 -3.83 13.92
N ASP A 239 6.82 -4.48 12.81
CA ASP A 239 6.95 -3.85 11.50
C ASP A 239 5.89 -4.31 10.49
N TYR A 240 5.08 -5.34 10.79
CA TYR A 240 4.00 -5.77 9.90
C TYR A 240 2.84 -6.48 10.60
N VAL A 241 1.74 -6.62 9.87
CA VAL A 241 0.71 -7.62 10.16
C VAL A 241 0.69 -8.65 9.04
N GLN A 242 0.42 -9.91 9.39
CA GLN A 242 0.32 -10.99 8.43
C GLN A 242 -0.89 -11.88 8.74
N LEU A 243 -1.63 -12.20 7.69
CA LEU A 243 -2.67 -13.22 7.67
C LEU A 243 -2.13 -14.39 6.88
N SER A 244 -2.38 -15.59 7.38
CA SER A 244 -2.15 -16.84 6.69
C SER A 244 -3.33 -17.76 6.92
N GLY A 245 -3.63 -18.62 5.97
CA GLY A 245 -4.68 -19.60 6.19
C GLY A 245 -4.92 -20.54 5.04
N VAL A 246 -5.80 -21.50 5.32
CA VAL A 246 -6.19 -22.58 4.41
C VAL A 246 -7.70 -22.61 4.27
N GLY A 247 -8.18 -23.03 3.11
CA GLY A 247 -9.59 -22.91 2.76
C GLY A 247 -10.02 -23.64 1.50
N ASP A 248 -11.29 -23.42 1.17
CA ASP A 248 -11.88 -23.74 -0.13
C ASP A 248 -12.16 -22.42 -0.86
N PHE A 249 -11.13 -21.90 -1.55
CA PHE A 249 -11.20 -20.63 -2.26
C PHE A 249 -11.87 -20.73 -3.64
N THR A 250 -12.34 -21.92 -4.00
CA THR A 250 -13.27 -22.05 -5.15
C THR A 250 -14.57 -21.29 -4.96
N LYS A 251 -14.91 -21.01 -3.71
CA LYS A 251 -16.05 -20.18 -3.30
C LYS A 251 -15.83 -18.67 -3.51
N VAL A 252 -14.61 -18.23 -3.83
CA VAL A 252 -14.28 -16.83 -4.15
C VAL A 252 -13.78 -16.69 -5.59
N ASN A 253 -14.30 -17.53 -6.49
CA ASN A 253 -14.06 -17.52 -7.93
C ASN A 253 -12.69 -18.03 -8.40
N ILE A 254 -11.89 -18.68 -7.54
CA ILE A 254 -10.65 -19.32 -7.98
C ILE A 254 -10.95 -20.74 -8.48
N PRO A 255 -10.54 -21.17 -9.68
CA PRO A 255 -10.81 -22.52 -10.15
C PRO A 255 -10.04 -23.56 -9.33
N ALA A 256 -10.65 -24.74 -9.14
CA ALA A 256 -9.98 -25.85 -8.49
C ALA A 256 -8.71 -26.25 -9.27
N GLY A 257 -7.62 -26.51 -8.53
CA GLY A 257 -6.31 -26.83 -9.08
C GLY A 257 -5.49 -25.62 -9.52
N ASP A 258 -5.95 -24.38 -9.26
CA ASP A 258 -5.11 -23.20 -9.45
C ASP A 258 -4.01 -23.17 -8.38
N ALA A 259 -2.75 -23.14 -8.83
CA ALA A 259 -1.58 -23.06 -7.95
C ALA A 259 -1.49 -21.71 -7.23
N GLY A 260 -2.23 -20.71 -7.73
CA GLY A 260 -2.26 -19.36 -7.20
C GLY A 260 -1.26 -18.43 -7.86
N GLY A 261 -1.15 -17.23 -7.31
CA GLY A 261 -0.20 -16.22 -7.75
C GLY A 261 0.00 -15.14 -6.71
N GLU A 262 1.12 -14.43 -6.85
CA GLU A 262 1.44 -13.24 -6.06
C GLU A 262 0.63 -12.02 -6.53
N LEU A 263 0.27 -11.19 -5.56
CA LEU A 263 -0.40 -9.91 -5.70
C LEU A 263 0.34 -8.92 -4.80
N ASP A 264 0.65 -7.72 -5.31
CA ASP A 264 1.50 -6.76 -4.62
C ASP A 264 1.14 -5.30 -4.93
N ASN A 265 1.74 -4.39 -4.17
CA ASN A 265 1.59 -2.95 -4.37
C ASN A 265 2.37 -2.38 -5.57
N ARG A 266 3.22 -3.18 -6.23
CA ARG A 266 4.29 -2.78 -7.16
C ARG A 266 4.53 -3.79 -8.29
N GLY A 267 3.49 -4.06 -9.10
CA GLY A 267 3.67 -4.85 -10.32
C GLY A 267 4.73 -4.26 -11.26
N SER A 268 5.11 -4.96 -12.33
CA SER A 268 6.19 -4.54 -13.24
C SER A 268 6.02 -3.14 -13.86
N ASP A 269 4.79 -2.66 -14.00
CA ASP A 269 4.43 -1.31 -14.47
C ASP A 269 4.18 -0.30 -13.31
N ALA A 270 4.40 -0.77 -12.09
CA ALA A 270 4.34 -0.06 -10.83
C ALA A 270 2.94 0.50 -10.49
N LYS A 271 1.89 -0.17 -10.98
CA LYS A 271 0.49 0.12 -10.65
C LYS A 271 -0.09 -0.78 -9.55
N GLY A 272 0.66 -1.81 -9.16
CA GLY A 272 0.19 -2.89 -8.30
C GLY A 272 -0.71 -3.89 -9.03
N ASN A 273 -0.86 -5.05 -8.41
CA ASN A 273 -1.73 -6.15 -8.83
C ASN A 273 -2.52 -6.61 -7.57
N PRO A 274 -3.81 -6.25 -7.42
CA PRO A 274 -4.64 -5.54 -8.38
C PRO A 274 -4.26 -4.08 -8.60
N VAL A 275 -4.49 -3.62 -9.83
CA VAL A 275 -4.23 -2.24 -10.22
C VAL A 275 -5.04 -1.30 -9.35
N GLY A 276 -4.36 -0.41 -8.63
CA GLY A 276 -5.01 0.55 -7.74
C GLY A 276 -5.59 -0.05 -6.45
N GLY A 277 -5.23 -1.28 -6.09
CA GLY A 277 -5.55 -1.88 -4.80
C GLY A 277 -5.00 -1.03 -3.65
N LEU A 278 -5.81 -0.82 -2.61
CA LEU A 278 -5.43 -0.08 -1.40
C LEU A 278 -5.64 -0.95 -0.17
N VAL A 279 -4.70 -0.92 0.77
CA VAL A 279 -4.76 -1.70 2.02
C VAL A 279 -4.83 -0.78 3.22
N TYR A 280 -5.74 -1.07 4.14
CA TYR A 280 -5.89 -0.33 5.38
C TYR A 280 -5.92 -1.24 6.60
N GLY A 281 -5.48 -0.72 7.74
CA GLY A 281 -5.61 -1.44 9.00
C GLY A 281 -5.59 -0.55 10.22
N ASN A 282 -5.81 -1.18 11.37
CA ASN A 282 -5.90 -0.51 12.67
C ASN A 282 -4.77 -0.89 13.65
N SER A 283 -3.84 -1.73 13.22
CA SER A 283 -2.80 -2.32 14.07
C SER A 283 -1.68 -1.35 14.42
N PHE A 284 -1.39 -0.40 13.53
CA PHE A 284 -0.32 0.60 13.63
C PHE A 284 -0.83 2.05 13.67
N GLY A 285 -2.14 2.25 13.60
CA GLY A 285 -2.79 3.55 13.59
C GLY A 285 -4.25 3.40 13.17
N THR A 286 -5.13 4.31 13.55
CA THR A 286 -6.55 4.22 13.17
C THR A 286 -6.72 4.42 11.67
N ALA A 287 -7.27 3.41 10.99
CA ALA A 287 -7.51 3.42 9.54
C ALA A 287 -6.28 3.88 8.72
N LEU A 288 -5.10 3.41 9.13
CA LEU A 288 -3.84 3.71 8.47
C LEU A 288 -3.76 2.93 7.15
N GLN A 289 -3.36 3.62 6.07
CA GLN A 289 -3.01 2.95 4.83
C GLN A 289 -1.68 2.20 5.01
N TYR A 290 -1.63 0.95 4.60
CA TYR A 290 -0.40 0.18 4.49
C TYR A 290 0.05 0.25 3.03
N HIS A 291 1.16 0.94 2.79
CA HIS A 291 1.65 1.21 1.43
C HIS A 291 2.45 0.05 0.86
N GLU A 292 3.21 -0.63 1.71
CA GLU A 292 3.96 -1.84 1.34
C GLU A 292 3.19 -3.08 1.77
N TRP A 293 2.84 -3.92 0.82
CA TRP A 293 2.12 -5.17 1.06
C TRP A 293 2.36 -6.15 -0.08
N THR A 294 2.31 -7.44 0.26
CA THR A 294 2.31 -8.57 -0.68
C THR A 294 1.29 -9.59 -0.19
N SER A 295 0.63 -10.27 -1.11
CA SER A 295 -0.27 -11.37 -0.85
C SER A 295 -0.09 -12.47 -1.87
N PHE A 296 -0.42 -13.70 -1.49
CA PHE A 296 -0.50 -14.83 -2.39
C PHE A 296 -1.78 -15.58 -2.09
N ILE A 297 -2.47 -16.05 -3.12
CA ILE A 297 -3.68 -16.86 -2.95
C ILE A 297 -3.75 -17.93 -4.03
N SER A 298 -4.14 -19.14 -3.62
CA SER A 298 -4.46 -20.28 -4.49
C SER A 298 -5.88 -20.76 -4.22
N ASP A 299 -6.28 -21.87 -4.84
CA ASP A 299 -7.55 -22.53 -4.54
C ASP A 299 -7.66 -23.06 -3.09
N THR A 300 -6.54 -23.22 -2.39
CA THR A 300 -6.43 -23.96 -1.12
C THR A 300 -5.79 -23.18 0.02
N GLN A 301 -5.00 -22.15 -0.27
CA GLN A 301 -4.32 -21.34 0.76
C GLN A 301 -4.26 -19.87 0.38
N PHE A 302 -4.03 -19.02 1.39
CA PHE A 302 -3.72 -17.62 1.20
C PHE A 302 -2.75 -17.12 2.25
N CYS A 303 -2.05 -16.05 1.92
CA CYS A 303 -1.24 -15.28 2.84
C CYS A 303 -1.22 -13.82 2.39
N PHE A 304 -1.20 -12.91 3.35
CA PHE A 304 -1.26 -11.48 3.10
C PHE A 304 -0.51 -10.73 4.20
N ARG A 305 0.58 -10.07 3.83
CA ARG A 305 1.41 -9.27 4.73
C ARG A 305 1.32 -7.80 4.34
N ALA A 306 1.19 -6.94 5.34
CA ALA A 306 1.20 -5.49 5.17
C ALA A 306 2.17 -4.86 6.17
N CYS A 307 3.16 -4.13 5.64
CA CYS A 307 4.33 -3.67 6.37
C CYS A 307 4.32 -2.15 6.59
N VAL A 308 5.00 -1.71 7.65
CA VAL A 308 5.16 -0.31 8.03
C VAL A 308 6.62 -0.03 8.43
N GLY A 309 6.99 1.25 8.43
CA GLY A 309 8.31 1.69 8.89
C GLY A 309 9.41 1.53 7.83
N ALA A 310 10.65 1.79 8.25
CA ALA A 310 11.78 1.92 7.33
C ALA A 310 12.18 0.62 6.61
N SER A 311 11.79 -0.53 7.14
CA SER A 311 12.05 -1.86 6.56
C SER A 311 10.86 -2.40 5.75
N ALA A 312 9.82 -1.60 5.54
CA ALA A 312 8.57 -2.10 4.97
C ALA A 312 8.76 -2.74 3.58
N THR A 313 9.53 -2.11 2.70
CA THR A 313 9.80 -2.62 1.34
C THR A 313 10.59 -3.93 1.36
N SER A 314 11.47 -4.16 2.34
CA SER A 314 12.21 -5.43 2.43
C SER A 314 11.37 -6.54 3.07
N LEU A 315 10.55 -6.21 4.08
CA LEU A 315 9.70 -7.18 4.78
C LEU A 315 8.45 -7.60 4.00
N CYS A 316 8.00 -6.76 3.05
CA CYS A 316 6.91 -7.03 2.11
C CYS A 316 7.41 -7.08 0.66
N ASN A 317 8.60 -7.65 0.46
CA ASN A 317 9.18 -7.82 -0.87
C ASN A 317 8.43 -8.91 -1.66
N HIS A 318 8.46 -8.81 -2.98
CA HIS A 318 7.60 -9.57 -3.90
C HIS A 318 8.41 -10.27 -5.00
N ILE A 319 9.28 -11.20 -4.60
CA ILE A 319 10.27 -11.83 -5.51
C ILE A 319 9.92 -13.28 -5.87
N TYR A 320 8.79 -13.82 -5.38
CA TYR A 320 8.43 -15.23 -5.52
C TYR A 320 7.00 -15.40 -6.03
N ASP A 321 6.81 -15.04 -7.29
CA ASP A 321 5.52 -15.00 -7.96
C ASP A 321 4.74 -16.34 -7.91
N GLU A 322 5.44 -17.49 -7.90
CA GLU A 322 4.79 -18.82 -8.00
C GLU A 322 5.16 -19.80 -6.87
N MET A 323 6.01 -19.43 -5.91
CA MET A 323 6.48 -20.37 -4.88
C MET A 323 5.42 -20.67 -3.80
N GLY A 324 4.38 -19.84 -3.70
CA GLY A 324 3.32 -19.98 -2.71
C GLY A 324 3.67 -19.42 -1.33
N CYS A 325 2.75 -19.63 -0.40
CA CYS A 325 2.77 -18.97 0.90
C CYS A 325 3.88 -19.45 1.84
N ASP A 326 4.32 -20.70 1.71
CA ASP A 326 5.41 -21.22 2.54
C ASP A 326 6.73 -20.49 2.30
N TRP A 327 7.01 -20.05 1.06
CA TRP A 327 8.22 -19.27 0.75
C TRP A 327 8.01 -17.77 0.91
N ASN A 328 6.82 -17.27 0.59
CA ASN A 328 6.52 -15.84 0.67
C ASN A 328 6.31 -15.39 2.12
N MET A 329 5.48 -16.08 2.87
CA MET A 329 5.00 -15.69 4.20
C MET A 329 4.86 -16.92 5.10
N PRO A 330 5.98 -17.53 5.55
CA PRO A 330 5.95 -18.67 6.45
C PRO A 330 5.12 -18.38 7.70
N ALA A 331 4.25 -19.32 8.09
CA ALA A 331 3.32 -19.13 9.19
C ALA A 331 2.70 -20.47 9.65
N ASN A 332 1.74 -20.40 10.56
CA ASN A 332 0.85 -21.51 10.84
C ASN A 332 -0.25 -21.61 9.76
N TYR A 333 -0.35 -22.76 9.09
CA TYR A 333 -1.36 -23.11 8.07
C TYR A 333 -2.23 -24.31 8.50
N ASP A 334 -2.22 -24.68 9.78
CA ASP A 334 -2.96 -25.84 10.28
C ASP A 334 -4.49 -25.66 10.13
N PRO A 335 -5.20 -26.60 9.47
CA PRO A 335 -6.65 -26.59 9.43
C PRO A 335 -7.24 -26.70 10.85
N GLY A 336 -8.31 -25.95 11.11
CA GLY A 336 -9.00 -25.88 12.40
C GLY A 336 -8.41 -24.88 13.38
N VAL A 337 -7.25 -24.28 13.08
CA VAL A 337 -6.66 -23.22 13.89
C VAL A 337 -7.18 -21.86 13.42
N PHE A 338 -7.79 -21.12 14.33
CA PHE A 338 -8.17 -19.72 14.14
C PHE A 338 -7.61 -18.91 15.30
N GLU A 339 -6.70 -17.97 15.06
CA GLU A 339 -6.05 -17.27 16.17
C GLU A 339 -5.49 -15.89 15.80
N ASN A 340 -5.39 -15.04 16.81
CA ASN A 340 -4.64 -13.79 16.76
C ASN A 340 -3.45 -13.86 17.70
N CYS A 341 -2.26 -13.62 17.19
CA CYS A 341 -1.01 -13.69 17.93
C CYS A 341 -0.23 -12.36 17.83
N ASP A 342 0.67 -12.15 18.78
CA ASP A 342 1.82 -11.28 18.59
C ASP A 342 2.97 -12.13 18.00
N GLY A 343 3.96 -11.50 17.34
CA GLY A 343 5.11 -12.24 16.82
C GLY A 343 6.34 -11.38 16.58
N ASP A 344 7.45 -12.05 16.33
CA ASP A 344 8.69 -11.42 15.88
C ASP A 344 8.65 -11.18 14.36
N ASP A 345 9.48 -10.25 13.88
CA ASP A 345 9.62 -10.04 12.44
C ASP A 345 10.32 -11.27 11.80
N ASP A 346 9.75 -11.77 10.70
CA ASP A 346 10.36 -12.78 9.85
C ASP A 346 11.61 -12.25 9.14
N LEU A 347 12.42 -13.19 8.64
CA LEU A 347 13.44 -12.85 7.66
C LEU A 347 12.78 -12.26 6.40
N PRO A 348 13.38 -11.24 5.78
CA PRO A 348 12.92 -10.74 4.49
C PRO A 348 12.87 -11.86 3.43
N MET A 349 11.85 -11.85 2.58
CA MET A 349 11.73 -12.77 1.45
C MET A 349 13.01 -12.71 0.60
N GLY A 350 13.59 -13.87 0.30
CA GLY A 350 14.86 -13.94 -0.43
C GLY A 350 16.07 -14.27 0.41
N VAL A 351 16.06 -13.97 1.71
CA VAL A 351 17.29 -13.89 2.51
C VAL A 351 17.66 -15.24 3.14
N TYR A 352 18.53 -15.98 2.47
CA TYR A 352 19.11 -17.24 2.96
C TYR A 352 20.53 -17.02 3.49
N GLY A 353 20.64 -16.80 4.80
CA GLY A 353 21.92 -16.54 5.47
C GLY A 353 22.50 -15.19 5.03
N THR A 354 23.63 -15.21 4.32
CA THR A 354 24.25 -13.99 3.75
C THR A 354 23.97 -13.83 2.24
N SER A 355 23.11 -14.67 1.66
CA SER A 355 22.79 -14.68 0.24
C SER A 355 21.32 -14.43 -0.02
N THR A 356 21.01 -13.95 -1.22
CA THR A 356 19.65 -13.84 -1.73
C THR A 356 19.38 -14.96 -2.72
N TRP A 357 18.29 -15.69 -2.54
CA TRP A 357 17.82 -16.68 -3.51
C TRP A 357 16.68 -16.09 -4.34
N HIS A 358 16.61 -16.50 -5.60
CA HIS A 358 15.56 -16.09 -6.54
C HIS A 358 14.90 -17.33 -7.15
N GLN A 359 13.61 -17.24 -7.42
CA GLN A 359 12.82 -18.28 -8.07
C GLN A 359 13.51 -18.80 -9.34
N GLY A 360 13.42 -20.12 -9.57
CA GLY A 360 14.06 -20.81 -10.69
C GLY A 360 15.54 -21.17 -10.49
N THR A 361 16.17 -20.72 -9.39
CA THR A 361 17.55 -21.10 -9.07
C THR A 361 17.62 -22.50 -8.45
N SER A 362 18.52 -23.36 -8.97
CA SER A 362 18.72 -24.74 -8.50
C SER A 362 20.00 -24.88 -7.66
N PRO A 363 19.97 -25.57 -6.50
CA PRO A 363 18.79 -26.19 -5.90
C PRO A 363 17.86 -25.15 -5.26
N THR A 364 16.56 -25.41 -5.32
CA THR A 364 15.56 -24.65 -4.56
C THR A 364 15.74 -24.96 -3.07
N PRO A 365 16.01 -23.96 -2.20
CA PRO A 365 16.11 -24.18 -0.77
C PRO A 365 14.74 -24.49 -0.17
N THR A 366 14.74 -25.06 1.03
CA THR A 366 13.52 -25.14 1.83
C THR A 366 13.00 -23.74 2.15
N ALA A 367 11.69 -23.61 2.34
CA ALA A 367 11.09 -22.41 2.91
C ALA A 367 11.76 -22.01 4.23
N HIS A 368 11.75 -20.71 4.54
CA HIS A 368 12.17 -20.24 5.86
C HIS A 368 11.24 -20.78 6.94
N PRO A 369 11.74 -21.09 8.15
CA PRO A 369 10.85 -21.33 9.28
C PRO A 369 10.08 -20.05 9.60
N ALA A 370 8.83 -20.19 10.01
CA ALA A 370 8.06 -19.08 10.56
C ALA A 370 8.75 -18.51 11.81
N ALA A 371 8.74 -17.19 11.94
CA ALA A 371 9.13 -16.51 13.16
C ALA A 371 8.28 -16.96 14.36
N SER A 372 8.80 -16.66 15.54
CA SER A 372 8.13 -17.04 16.77
C SER A 372 6.83 -16.25 16.94
N SER A 373 5.75 -16.94 17.32
CA SER A 373 4.47 -16.35 17.69
C SER A 373 4.21 -16.53 19.17
N SER A 374 3.51 -15.58 19.77
CA SER A 374 3.23 -15.52 21.21
C SER A 374 1.88 -14.86 21.48
N ASN A 375 1.41 -14.96 22.74
CA ASN A 375 0.14 -14.38 23.19
C ASN A 375 -1.08 -14.76 22.32
N CYS A 376 -1.04 -15.93 21.67
CA CYS A 376 -2.06 -16.39 20.74
C CYS A 376 -3.42 -16.55 21.43
N LYS A 377 -4.44 -15.92 20.83
CA LYS A 377 -5.83 -15.99 21.27
C LYS A 377 -6.64 -16.73 20.23
N SER A 378 -7.05 -17.94 20.58
CA SER A 378 -7.90 -18.76 19.72
C SER A 378 -9.28 -18.14 19.53
N LEU A 379 -9.80 -18.26 18.33
CA LEU A 379 -11.16 -17.96 17.95
C LEU A 379 -11.91 -19.27 17.67
N PRO A 380 -13.21 -19.36 17.98
CA PRO A 380 -13.97 -20.58 17.70
C PRO A 380 -14.15 -20.82 16.20
N THR A 381 -14.31 -19.74 15.43
CA THR A 381 -14.46 -19.76 13.96
C THR A 381 -14.31 -18.34 13.42
N VAL A 382 -14.17 -18.23 12.10
CA VAL A 382 -14.30 -16.99 11.34
C VAL A 382 -15.53 -17.12 10.45
N SER A 383 -16.46 -16.18 10.60
CA SER A 383 -17.75 -16.17 9.90
C SER A 383 -18.12 -14.75 9.47
N VAL A 384 -19.07 -14.65 8.55
CA VAL A 384 -19.56 -13.35 8.09
C VAL A 384 -20.25 -12.60 9.23
N GLY A 385 -19.71 -11.44 9.59
CA GLY A 385 -20.29 -10.54 10.59
C GLY A 385 -20.17 -9.06 10.22
N PRO A 386 -20.79 -8.11 10.95
CA PRO A 386 -20.54 -6.69 10.75
C PRO A 386 -19.11 -6.31 11.16
N ALA A 387 -18.46 -5.43 10.40
CA ALA A 387 -17.14 -4.92 10.74
C ALA A 387 -17.16 -4.17 12.09
N ASN A 388 -16.09 -4.30 12.85
CA ASN A 388 -15.95 -3.65 14.15
C ASN A 388 -15.86 -2.13 13.96
N ARG A 389 -16.85 -1.38 14.48
CA ARG A 389 -16.78 0.09 14.51
C ARG A 389 -15.94 0.55 15.71
N ARG A 390 -14.77 1.15 15.47
CA ARG A 390 -14.18 2.07 16.48
C ARG A 390 -15.08 3.31 16.55
N ARG A 391 -15.49 3.68 17.76
CA ARG A 391 -16.42 4.79 18.05
C ARG A 391 -15.95 6.18 17.58
N GLU A 392 -14.74 6.32 17.04
CA GLU A 392 -14.07 7.61 16.86
C GLU A 392 -14.41 8.34 15.55
N LEU A 393 -15.06 7.70 14.57
CA LEU A 393 -15.39 8.34 13.28
C LEU A 393 -16.80 8.96 13.19
N GLY A 394 -17.49 9.16 14.32
CA GLY A 394 -18.60 10.11 14.43
C GLY A 394 -19.55 10.21 13.22
N LYS A 395 -20.17 9.08 12.82
CA LYS A 395 -21.46 8.90 12.09
C LYS A 395 -21.52 7.42 11.61
N PHE A 396 -22.60 6.64 11.73
CA PHE A 396 -24.03 6.90 11.91
C PHE A 396 -24.64 6.01 13.02
N GLU A 397 -25.47 6.60 13.88
CA GLU A 397 -26.53 5.87 14.60
C GLU A 397 -27.45 5.19 13.56
N TYR A 398 -27.87 3.93 13.73
CA TYR A 398 -28.88 3.59 14.72
C TYR A 398 -28.62 2.21 15.35
N LYS A 399 -28.60 2.14 16.69
CA LYS A 399 -28.98 0.93 17.41
C LYS A 399 -30.48 1.04 17.69
N ARG A 400 -31.27 0.13 17.12
CA ARG A 400 -32.30 -0.59 17.88
C ARG A 400 -32.77 -1.79 17.07
N ALA A 401 -32.26 -2.96 17.43
CA ALA A 401 -33.05 -4.17 17.39
C ALA A 401 -33.23 -4.60 18.85
N ALA A 402 -34.40 -4.31 19.40
CA ALA A 402 -35.00 -5.14 20.43
C ALA A 402 -36.34 -5.57 19.85
N ASP A 403 -36.44 -6.87 19.59
CA ASP A 403 -37.55 -7.57 18.96
C ASP A 403 -38.87 -7.49 19.77
N PRO A 404 -40.01 -7.83 19.16
CA PRO A 404 -41.33 -7.61 19.72
C PRO A 404 -41.65 -8.63 20.82
N PHE A 405 -41.80 -8.16 22.06
CA PHE A 405 -42.50 -8.94 23.08
C PHE A 405 -44.00 -8.72 22.94
N PHE A 406 -44.65 -9.64 22.25
CA PHE A 406 -46.07 -9.93 22.48
C PHE A 406 -46.19 -10.53 23.88
N THR A 407 -46.65 -9.75 24.86
CA THR A 407 -47.28 -10.28 26.05
C THR A 407 -48.77 -10.44 25.76
N SER A 408 -49.24 -11.68 25.78
CA SER A 408 -50.65 -12.06 25.79
C SER A 408 -51.42 -11.39 26.94
N PRO A 409 -52.73 -11.15 26.80
CA PRO A 409 -53.53 -10.53 27.84
C PRO A 409 -54.04 -11.57 28.85
N PRO A 410 -54.23 -11.17 30.12
CA PRO A 410 -55.24 -11.81 30.95
C PRO A 410 -56.29 -10.82 31.49
N MET A 411 -57.55 -11.22 31.24
CA MET A 411 -58.87 -10.78 31.73
C MET A 411 -59.45 -9.47 31.22
#